data_AF-A0A812R9N0-F1
#
_entry.id   AF-A0A812R9N0-F1
#
_cell.length_a   1.000
_cell.length_b   1.000
_cell.length_c   1.000
_cell.angle_alpha   90.00
_cell.angle_beta   90.00
_cell.angle_gamma   90.00
#
_symmetry.space_group_name_H-M   'P 1'
#
loop_
_entity.id
_entity.type
_entity.pdbx_description
1 polymer ?
#
loop_
_entity_poly.entity_id
_entity_poly.type
_entity_poly.pdbx_seq_one_letter_code
_entity_poly.pdbx_strand_id
1 'polypeptide(L)'
;LRHFADAAALAARERAEELPERARNKGISSADPSPGQVVELFGTEDVESFPRLQKPFVDRIWLSAKAGNGGSPAPNANRRPHLPTGPGYGGHGGNVILKATTQIESFLDVPEKINAEHGGDGHDSSRGKSGKDYVLQVPLGTIIRERVFSGERTPE
;
A
#
# COMPACT_ATOMS: atom_id res chain seq x y z
N LEU A 1 18.95 2.75 -3.31
CA LEU A 1 18.14 1.84 -2.46
C LEU A 1 18.95 1.00 -1.47
N ARG A 2 20.25 0.71 -1.69
CA ARG A 2 21.08 -0.02 -0.71
C ARG A 2 21.55 0.82 0.48
N HIS A 3 21.77 2.13 0.27
CA HIS A 3 22.32 3.02 1.30
C HIS A 3 21.41 3.29 2.53
N PHE A 4 20.08 3.19 2.42
CA PHE A 4 19.18 3.43 3.56
C PHE A 4 19.02 2.20 4.46
N ALA A 5 19.15 0.99 3.91
CA ALA A 5 19.15 -0.25 4.70
C ALA A 5 20.43 -0.37 5.54
N ASP A 6 21.57 0.01 4.96
CA ASP A 6 22.87 -0.04 5.64
C ASP A 6 22.95 0.99 6.79
N ALA A 7 22.37 2.17 6.63
CA ALA A 7 22.31 3.19 7.69
C ALA A 7 21.43 2.77 8.88
N ALA A 8 20.32 2.08 8.62
CA ALA A 8 19.46 1.54 9.68
C ALA A 8 20.16 0.42 10.46
N ALA A 9 20.94 -0.43 9.79
CA ALA A 9 21.68 -1.52 10.41
C ALA A 9 22.86 -1.03 11.27
N LEU A 10 23.55 0.03 10.84
CA LEU A 10 24.68 0.62 11.58
C LEU A 10 24.20 1.37 12.83
N ALA A 11 23.09 2.13 12.71
CA ALA A 11 22.43 2.75 13.85
C ALA A 11 21.87 1.72 14.85
N ALA A 12 21.43 0.54 14.39
CA ALA A 12 20.99 -0.53 15.27
C ALA A 12 22.14 -1.15 16.08
N ARG A 13 23.36 -1.21 15.50
CA ARG A 13 24.56 -1.73 16.17
C ARG A 13 25.09 -0.78 17.25
N GLU A 14 25.14 0.52 16.96
CA GLU A 14 25.54 1.53 17.96
C GLU A 14 24.54 1.63 19.12
N ARG A 15 23.24 1.38 18.87
CA ARG A 15 22.17 1.40 19.90
C ARG A 15 22.13 0.17 20.81
N ALA A 16 22.70 -0.97 20.40
CA ALA A 16 22.82 -2.13 21.27
C ALA A 16 23.73 -1.85 22.48
N GLU A 17 24.65 -0.89 22.35
CA GLU A 17 25.51 -0.45 23.43
C GLU A 17 24.79 0.49 24.41
N GLU A 18 23.64 1.08 24.08
CA GLU A 18 22.87 1.99 24.96
C GLU A 18 21.73 1.30 25.73
N LEU A 19 21.76 -0.03 25.86
CA LEU A 19 20.74 -0.75 26.62
C LEU A 19 20.77 -0.39 28.11
N PRO A 20 19.59 -0.19 28.75
CA PRO A 20 19.52 0.12 30.18
C PRO A 20 20.14 -0.99 31.03
N GLU A 21 20.77 -0.62 32.14
CA GLU A 21 21.51 -1.56 33.01
C GLU A 21 20.66 -2.76 33.48
N ARG A 22 19.33 -2.60 33.60
CA ARG A 22 18.39 -3.68 33.91
C ARG A 22 18.36 -4.80 32.85
N ALA A 23 18.43 -4.44 31.57
CA ALA A 23 18.45 -5.40 30.46
C ALA A 23 19.79 -6.15 30.41
N ARG A 24 20.90 -5.45 30.73
CA ARG A 24 22.24 -6.04 30.83
C ARG A 24 22.34 -7.05 31.98
N ASN A 25 21.80 -6.71 33.16
CA ASN A 25 21.84 -7.57 34.35
C ASN A 25 20.96 -8.82 34.25
N LYS A 26 20.01 -8.88 33.30
CA LYS A 26 19.18 -10.07 33.03
C LYS A 26 19.82 -11.06 32.04
N GLY A 27 21.05 -10.82 31.56
CA GLY A 27 21.86 -11.82 30.88
C GLY A 27 21.26 -12.35 29.56
N ILE A 28 20.75 -11.47 28.71
CA ILE A 28 20.15 -11.87 27.44
C ILE A 28 21.24 -11.99 26.38
N SER A 29 21.45 -13.22 25.92
CA SER A 29 22.29 -13.56 24.77
C SER A 29 21.67 -13.00 23.48
N SER A 30 22.52 -12.70 22.50
CA SER A 30 22.28 -12.03 21.21
C SER A 30 21.29 -12.71 20.23
N ALA A 31 20.40 -13.59 20.70
CA ALA A 31 19.35 -14.17 19.89
C ALA A 31 18.11 -13.28 19.93
N ASP A 32 17.52 -13.02 18.77
CA ASP A 32 16.35 -12.15 18.58
C ASP A 32 15.26 -12.45 19.63
N PRO A 33 15.03 -11.54 20.60
CA PRO A 33 14.08 -11.80 21.68
C PRO A 33 12.66 -11.81 21.12
N SER A 34 11.85 -12.77 21.59
CA SER A 34 10.44 -12.84 21.21
C SER A 34 9.71 -11.55 21.62
N PRO A 35 8.75 -11.03 20.83
CA PRO A 35 8.09 -9.76 21.11
C PRO A 35 7.48 -9.66 22.53
N GLY A 36 7.02 -10.78 23.09
CA GLY A 36 6.49 -10.85 24.46
C GLY A 36 7.55 -10.70 25.55
N GLN A 37 8.75 -11.25 25.35
CA GLN A 37 9.86 -11.07 26.31
C GLN A 37 10.38 -9.63 26.31
N VAL A 38 10.41 -8.99 25.13
CA VAL A 38 10.77 -7.57 25.00
C VAL A 38 9.83 -6.68 25.84
N VAL A 39 8.54 -7.02 25.91
CA VAL A 39 7.54 -6.28 26.69
C VAL A 39 7.72 -6.47 28.20
N GLU A 40 8.10 -7.67 28.67
CA GLU A 40 8.35 -7.93 30.11
C GLU A 40 9.67 -7.33 30.63
N LEU A 41 10.55 -6.89 29.73
CA LEU A 41 11.85 -6.32 30.06
C LEU A 41 11.84 -4.81 30.28
N PHE A 42 10.81 -4.11 29.82
CA PHE A 42 10.68 -2.66 29.94
C PHE A 42 9.53 -2.31 30.90
N GLY A 43 9.84 -1.56 31.96
CA GLY A 43 8.81 -0.94 32.79
C GLY A 43 8.11 0.20 32.03
N THR A 44 6.96 0.68 32.53
CA THR A 44 6.26 1.83 31.96
C THR A 44 7.15 3.09 31.89
N GLU A 45 8.10 3.21 32.81
CA GLU A 45 9.08 4.31 32.86
C GLU A 45 10.20 4.18 31.80
N ASP A 46 10.50 2.95 31.37
CA ASP A 46 11.53 2.68 30.37
C ASP A 46 11.01 2.99 28.96
N VAL A 47 9.70 2.82 28.70
CA VAL A 47 9.04 3.18 27.43
C VAL A 47 9.16 4.67 27.10
N GLU A 48 9.17 5.54 28.12
CA GLU A 48 9.32 6.98 27.93
C GLU A 48 10.77 7.42 27.64
N SER A 49 11.75 6.62 28.08
CA SER A 49 13.18 6.96 27.99
C SER A 49 13.88 6.41 26.76
N PHE A 50 13.26 5.50 26.00
CA PHE A 50 13.81 5.11 24.70
C PHE A 50 13.64 6.25 23.70
N PRO A 51 14.69 6.65 22.96
CA PRO A 51 14.57 7.58 21.84
C PRO A 51 13.84 6.87 20.70
N ARG A 52 12.51 6.80 20.86
CA ARG A 52 11.48 6.66 19.84
C ARG A 52 11.73 5.53 18.85
N LEU A 53 11.17 4.37 19.18
CA LEU A 53 10.58 3.48 18.18
C LEU A 53 9.34 4.16 17.56
N GLN A 54 9.51 5.39 17.05
CA GLN A 54 8.47 6.07 16.29
C GLN A 54 8.38 5.36 14.95
N LYS A 55 7.20 4.79 14.66
CA LYS A 55 6.89 4.24 13.34
C LYS A 55 7.27 5.30 12.29
N PRO A 56 8.02 4.95 11.22
CA PRO A 56 8.42 5.93 10.21
C PRO A 56 7.19 6.61 9.63
N PHE A 57 7.23 7.94 9.59
CA PHE A 57 6.14 8.80 9.14
C PHE A 57 6.43 9.32 7.73
N VAL A 58 5.46 9.17 6.84
CA VAL A 58 5.55 9.62 5.45
C VAL A 58 4.35 10.51 5.17
N ASP A 59 4.61 11.79 4.91
CA ASP A 59 3.61 12.83 4.65
C ASP A 59 3.30 13.00 3.15
N ARG A 60 4.25 12.60 2.28
CA ARG A 60 4.17 12.78 0.84
C ARG A 60 4.66 11.53 0.12
N ILE A 61 3.90 11.13 -0.89
CA ILE A 61 4.27 10.05 -1.79
C ILE A 61 3.96 10.45 -3.23
N TRP A 62 4.67 9.82 -4.16
CA TRP A 62 4.30 9.82 -5.56
C TRP A 62 3.72 8.45 -5.88
N LEU A 63 2.51 8.44 -6.45
CA LEU A 63 1.88 7.20 -6.87
C LEU A 63 1.38 7.31 -8.30
N SER A 64 1.37 6.17 -8.99
CA SER A 64 0.75 5.98 -10.28
C SER A 64 -0.56 5.21 -10.09
N ALA A 65 -1.69 5.89 -10.32
CA ALA A 65 -3.00 5.28 -10.27
C ALA A 65 -3.50 4.99 -11.70
N LYS A 66 -3.99 3.77 -11.93
CA LYS A 66 -4.63 3.38 -13.19
C LYS A 66 -5.97 2.71 -12.92
N ALA A 67 -7.02 3.23 -13.56
CA ALA A 67 -8.33 2.59 -13.56
C ALA A 67 -8.28 1.24 -14.30
N GLY A 68 -9.25 0.38 -14.02
CA GLY A 68 -9.43 -0.86 -14.75
C GLY A 68 -9.79 -0.58 -16.21
N ASN A 69 -9.23 -1.37 -17.12
CA ASN A 69 -9.71 -1.36 -18.50
C ASN A 69 -11.12 -1.94 -18.56
N GLY A 70 -11.94 -1.45 -19.49
CA GLY A 70 -13.21 -2.09 -19.83
C GLY A 70 -12.98 -3.44 -20.53
N GLY A 71 -13.90 -4.38 -20.30
CA GLY A 71 -13.86 -5.68 -20.95
C GLY A 71 -14.21 -5.60 -22.44
N SER A 72 -13.78 -6.59 -23.21
CA SER A 72 -14.06 -6.67 -24.64
C SER A 72 -15.51 -7.06 -24.90
N PRO A 73 -16.18 -6.50 -25.92
CA PRO A 73 -17.50 -6.95 -26.32
C PRO A 73 -17.42 -8.34 -26.99
N ALA A 74 -18.36 -9.24 -26.66
CA ALA A 74 -18.49 -10.52 -27.36
C ALA A 74 -19.04 -10.27 -28.79
N PRO A 75 -18.38 -10.68 -29.88
CA PRO A 75 -18.83 -10.32 -31.23
C PRO A 75 -20.20 -10.90 -31.62
N ASN A 76 -20.54 -12.09 -31.12
CA ASN A 76 -21.71 -12.86 -31.53
C ASN A 76 -22.70 -13.13 -30.38
N ALA A 77 -23.06 -12.08 -29.62
CA ALA A 77 -23.99 -12.23 -28.50
C ALA A 77 -25.47 -12.33 -28.93
N ASN A 78 -26.14 -13.38 -28.47
CA ASN A 78 -27.58 -13.60 -28.59
C ASN A 78 -28.31 -13.05 -27.35
N ARG A 79 -28.73 -11.78 -27.42
CA ARG A 79 -29.38 -11.07 -26.30
C ARG A 79 -30.83 -11.48 -26.07
N ARG A 80 -31.51 -12.00 -27.09
CA ARG A 80 -32.90 -12.48 -27.03
C ARG A 80 -33.08 -13.66 -27.98
N PRO A 81 -33.86 -14.69 -27.61
CA PRO A 81 -34.21 -15.74 -28.54
C PRO A 81 -34.95 -15.13 -29.74
N HIS A 82 -34.44 -15.39 -30.96
CA HIS A 82 -35.03 -15.01 -32.26
C HIS A 82 -34.72 -13.59 -32.78
N LEU A 83 -33.84 -12.83 -32.14
CA LEU A 83 -33.26 -11.63 -32.75
C LEU A 83 -31.93 -11.97 -33.44
N PRO A 84 -31.56 -11.26 -34.52
CA PRO A 84 -30.25 -11.39 -35.11
C PRO A 84 -29.16 -11.09 -34.08
N THR A 85 -28.10 -11.89 -34.12
CA THR A 85 -26.93 -11.77 -33.25
C THR A 85 -26.24 -10.42 -33.45
N GLY A 86 -25.74 -9.83 -32.37
CA GLY A 86 -24.94 -8.61 -32.43
C GLY A 86 -23.88 -8.59 -31.32
N PRO A 87 -22.98 -7.59 -31.30
CA PRO A 87 -21.93 -7.56 -30.30
C PRO A 87 -22.53 -7.41 -28.89
N GLY A 88 -22.11 -8.24 -27.93
CA GLY A 88 -22.40 -8.13 -26.51
C GLY A 88 -21.72 -6.93 -25.87
N TYR A 89 -21.96 -6.74 -24.58
CA TYR A 89 -21.34 -5.65 -23.82
C TYR A 89 -20.23 -6.21 -22.93
N GLY A 90 -19.04 -5.63 -23.03
CA GLY A 90 -17.97 -5.85 -22.05
C GLY A 90 -18.31 -5.22 -20.70
N GLY A 91 -17.67 -5.71 -19.64
CA GLY A 91 -17.84 -5.20 -18.29
C GLY A 91 -17.13 -3.85 -18.09
N HIS A 92 -17.63 -3.05 -17.15
CA HIS A 92 -16.95 -1.81 -16.76
C HIS A 92 -15.66 -2.13 -16.01
N GLY A 93 -14.59 -1.40 -16.31
CA GLY A 93 -13.38 -1.43 -15.49
C GLY A 93 -13.62 -0.76 -14.14
N GLY A 94 -12.96 -1.26 -13.10
CA GLY A 94 -13.03 -0.68 -11.76
C GLY A 94 -12.39 0.71 -11.69
N ASN A 95 -12.88 1.53 -10.76
CA ASN A 95 -12.35 2.86 -10.50
C ASN A 95 -11.27 2.81 -9.41
N VAL A 96 -10.39 3.82 -9.41
CA VAL A 96 -9.50 4.08 -8.27
C VAL A 96 -10.12 5.23 -7.47
N ILE A 97 -10.47 4.95 -6.22
CA ILE A 97 -11.18 5.88 -5.35
C ILE A 97 -10.29 6.20 -4.15
N LEU A 98 -10.02 7.47 -3.95
CA LEU A 98 -9.34 7.96 -2.74
C LEU A 98 -10.39 8.31 -1.71
N LYS A 99 -10.40 7.60 -0.58
CA LYS A 99 -11.35 7.82 0.51
C LYS A 99 -10.63 8.37 1.74
N ALA A 100 -10.96 9.60 2.11
CA ALA A 100 -10.41 10.20 3.31
C ALA A 100 -10.98 9.52 4.58
N THR A 101 -10.12 9.19 5.54
CA THR A 101 -10.46 8.51 6.81
C THR A 101 -9.64 9.08 7.97
N THR A 102 -10.14 8.93 9.19
CA THR A 102 -9.43 9.27 10.43
C THR A 102 -8.55 8.13 10.94
N GLN A 103 -8.68 6.93 10.36
CA GLN A 103 -7.98 5.72 10.82
C GLN A 103 -6.52 5.64 10.35
N ILE A 104 -6.12 6.50 9.42
CA ILE A 104 -4.80 6.48 8.80
C ILE A 104 -4.16 7.86 8.98
N GLU A 105 -2.93 7.85 9.47
CA GLU A 105 -2.15 9.06 9.76
C GLU A 105 -0.97 9.25 8.80
N SER A 106 -0.46 8.18 8.19
CA SER A 106 0.77 8.18 7.39
C SER A 106 0.59 7.39 6.08
N PHE A 107 1.31 7.78 5.03
CA PHE A 107 1.33 7.09 3.74
C PHE A 107 2.32 5.91 3.67
N LEU A 108 2.89 5.48 4.80
CA LEU A 108 3.90 4.42 4.86
C LEU A 108 3.45 3.12 4.18
N ASP A 109 2.19 2.73 4.40
CA ASP A 109 1.63 1.46 3.95
C ASP A 109 0.99 1.57 2.54
N VAL A 110 1.16 2.70 1.85
CA VAL A 110 0.55 2.95 0.54
C VAL A 110 1.49 2.53 -0.60
N PRO A 111 1.02 1.67 -1.54
CA PRO A 111 1.83 1.24 -2.67
C PRO A 111 2.01 2.37 -3.71
N GLU A 112 3.19 2.43 -4.33
CA GLU A 112 3.50 3.40 -5.40
C GLU A 112 2.66 3.18 -6.68
N LYS A 113 2.15 1.96 -6.90
CA LYS A 113 1.34 1.61 -8.07
C LYS A 113 0.01 1.06 -7.62
N ILE A 114 -1.06 1.71 -8.06
CA ILE A 114 -2.44 1.35 -7.73
C ILE A 114 -3.18 1.07 -9.02
N ASN A 115 -3.66 -0.15 -9.17
CA ASN A 115 -4.45 -0.56 -10.33
C ASN A 115 -5.79 -1.10 -9.84
N ALA A 116 -6.88 -0.60 -10.42
CA ALA A 116 -8.20 -1.18 -10.21
C ALA A 116 -8.41 -2.42 -11.11
N GLU A 117 -9.35 -3.27 -10.73
CA GLU A 117 -9.61 -4.52 -11.45
C GLU A 117 -10.21 -4.24 -12.83
N HIS A 118 -9.84 -5.05 -13.83
CA HIS A 118 -10.37 -4.93 -15.18
C HIS A 118 -11.80 -5.46 -15.26
N GLY A 119 -12.59 -4.88 -16.16
CA GLY A 119 -13.90 -5.42 -16.51
C GLY A 119 -13.72 -6.76 -17.22
N GLY A 120 -14.59 -7.71 -16.92
CA GLY A 120 -14.64 -9.00 -17.62
C GLY A 120 -15.16 -8.83 -19.04
N ASP A 121 -14.72 -9.71 -19.94
CA ASP A 121 -15.22 -9.75 -21.31
C ASP A 121 -16.71 -10.10 -21.35
N GLY A 122 -17.38 -9.66 -22.42
CA GLY A 122 -18.78 -9.98 -22.66
C GLY A 122 -18.99 -11.47 -22.90
N HIS A 123 -20.17 -11.97 -22.56
CA HIS A 123 -20.62 -13.32 -22.90
C HIS A 123 -21.81 -13.27 -23.85
N ASP A 124 -22.17 -14.43 -24.41
CA ASP A 124 -23.19 -14.54 -25.45
C ASP A 124 -24.56 -13.98 -25.06
N SER A 125 -24.98 -14.11 -23.80
CA SER A 125 -26.31 -13.66 -23.36
C SER A 125 -26.28 -12.58 -22.28
N SER A 126 -25.09 -12.26 -21.74
CA SER A 126 -24.94 -11.38 -20.57
C SER A 126 -23.80 -10.38 -20.74
N ARG A 127 -23.87 -9.28 -19.98
CA ARG A 127 -22.78 -8.31 -19.92
C ARG A 127 -21.59 -8.92 -19.17
N GLY A 128 -20.39 -8.49 -19.55
CA GLY A 128 -19.18 -8.82 -18.81
C GLY A 128 -19.22 -8.31 -17.36
N LYS A 129 -18.47 -8.98 -16.48
CA LYS A 129 -18.42 -8.64 -15.05
C LYS A 129 -17.84 -7.24 -14.85
N SER A 130 -18.42 -6.44 -13.97
CA SER A 130 -17.78 -5.19 -13.55
C SER A 130 -16.54 -5.49 -12.71
N GLY A 131 -15.43 -4.84 -13.03
CA GLY A 131 -14.22 -4.88 -12.22
C GLY A 131 -14.46 -4.20 -10.87
N LYS A 132 -13.85 -4.74 -9.80
CA LYS A 132 -13.90 -4.14 -8.47
C LYS A 132 -13.11 -2.84 -8.39
N ASP A 133 -13.72 -1.85 -7.76
CA ASP A 133 -13.06 -0.58 -7.43
C ASP A 133 -11.92 -0.80 -6.43
N TYR A 134 -10.82 -0.06 -6.62
CA TYR A 134 -9.74 0.02 -5.65
C TYR A 134 -9.95 1.25 -4.77
N VAL A 135 -10.24 1.03 -3.49
CA VAL A 135 -10.43 2.11 -2.52
C VAL A 135 -9.14 2.29 -1.71
N LEU A 136 -8.38 3.34 -2.01
CA LEU A 136 -7.24 3.74 -1.19
C LEU A 136 -7.73 4.67 -0.09
N GLN A 137 -7.46 4.29 1.16
CA GLN A 137 -7.75 5.15 2.28
C GLN A 137 -6.60 6.15 2.49
N VAL A 138 -6.94 7.42 2.69
CA VAL A 138 -5.98 8.51 2.89
C VAL A 138 -6.32 9.31 4.15
N PRO A 139 -5.34 9.94 4.81
CA PRO A 139 -5.61 10.82 5.96
C PRO A 139 -6.54 11.98 5.58
N LEU A 140 -7.33 12.47 6.54
CA LEU A 140 -8.07 13.71 6.39
C LEU A 140 -7.11 14.89 6.11
N GLY A 141 -7.52 15.80 5.22
CA GLY A 141 -6.69 16.95 4.83
C GLY A 141 -5.63 16.66 3.76
N THR A 142 -5.63 15.45 3.18
CA THR A 142 -4.74 15.10 2.06
C THR A 142 -5.01 15.98 0.83
N ILE A 143 -3.97 16.59 0.27
CA ILE A 143 -4.03 17.38 -0.97
C ILE A 143 -3.50 16.54 -2.13
N ILE A 144 -4.35 16.29 -3.12
CA ILE A 144 -3.97 15.55 -4.33
C ILE A 144 -3.56 16.54 -5.41
N ARG A 145 -2.41 16.28 -6.05
CA ARG A 145 -1.90 17.11 -7.14
C ARG A 145 -1.49 16.21 -8.30
N GLU A 146 -1.78 16.64 -9.52
CA GLU A 146 -1.26 15.98 -10.71
C GLU A 146 0.25 16.24 -10.81
N ARG A 147 1.01 15.17 -11.05
CA ARG A 147 2.44 15.29 -11.29
C ARG A 147 2.67 15.68 -12.74
N VAL A 148 2.94 16.96 -12.98
CA VAL A 148 3.40 17.43 -14.29
C VAL A 148 4.88 17.07 -14.44
N PHE A 149 5.21 16.24 -15.43
CA PHE A 149 6.60 15.88 -15.72
C PHE A 149 7.27 17.02 -16.48
N SER A 150 8.07 17.82 -15.77
CA SER A 150 9.02 18.78 -16.38
C SER A 150 10.16 17.96 -16.99
N GLY A 151 10.15 17.79 -18.31
CA GLY A 151 11.03 16.87 -19.02
C GLY A 151 12.51 17.03 -18.70
N GLU A 152 13.08 16.00 -18.08
CA GLU A 152 14.37 15.39 -18.42
C GLU A 152 14.33 13.96 -17.86
N ARG A 153 14.17 12.98 -18.75
CA ARG A 153 14.44 11.58 -18.42
C ARG A 153 15.96 11.44 -18.50
N THR A 154 16.68 11.48 -17.39
CA THR A 154 17.99 10.84 -17.33
C THR A 154 17.72 9.33 -17.26
N PRO A 155 18.07 8.55 -18.29
CA PRO A 155 18.00 7.10 -18.23
C PRO A 155 19.24 6.63 -17.47
N GLU A 156 19.12 6.46 -16.15
CA GLU A 156 20.08 5.69 -15.35
C GLU A 156 19.36 4.52 -14.66
#